data_AF-A0A1V6D0D6-F1
#
_entry.id   AF-A0A1V6D0D6-F1
#
_cell.length_a   1.000
_cell.length_b   1.000
_cell.length_c   1.000
_cell.angle_alpha   90.00
_cell.angle_beta   90.00
_cell.angle_gamma   90.00
#
_symmetry.space_group_name_H-M   'P 1'
#
loop_
_entity.id
_entity.type
_entity.pdbx_description
1 polymer ?
#
loop_
_entity_poly.entity_id
_entity_poly.type
_entity_poly.pdbx_seq_one_letter_code
_entity_poly.pdbx_strand_id
1 'polypeptide(L)' 'METAKRIPFGKLGKVGVRVLDEAKLWFRCQRCGATWCSEPTPAGHVPLNYWKCPNGCNCT' A
#
# COMPACT_ATOMS: atom_id res chain seq x y z
N MET A 1 13.50 7.85 -11.78
CA MET A 1 13.71 6.53 -11.16
C MET A 1 12.87 6.48 -9.89
N GLU A 2 11.72 5.81 -9.88
CA GLU A 2 10.88 5.72 -8.68
C GLU A 2 11.57 4.82 -7.64
N THR A 3 12.02 5.42 -6.53
CA THR A 3 12.71 4.68 -5.47
C THR A 3 11.74 3.74 -4.78
N ALA A 4 12.07 2.46 -4.74
CA ALA A 4 11.34 1.46 -4.00
C ALA A 4 11.23 1.85 -2.50
N LYS A 5 10.01 2.11 -2.01
CA LYS A 5 9.80 2.59 -0.64
C LYS A 5 8.86 1.67 0.14
N ARG A 6 9.35 1.23 1.31
CA ARG A 6 8.51 0.65 2.36
C ARG A 6 8.07 1.75 3.31
N ILE A 7 6.76 1.87 3.50
CA ILE A 7 6.16 2.70 4.55
C ILE A 7 5.64 1.73 5.61
N PRO A 8 5.89 1.93 6.91
CA PRO A 8 5.27 1.11 7.95
C PRO A 8 3.76 1.37 8.02
N PHE A 9 2.96 0.34 8.36
CA PHE A 9 1.49 0.43 8.34
C PHE A 9 0.93 1.63 9.11
N GLY A 10 1.46 1.92 10.30
CA GLY A 10 1.09 3.08 11.11
C GLY A 10 1.37 4.46 10.48
N LYS A 11 2.14 4.53 9.38
CA LYS A 11 2.39 5.76 8.61
C LYS A 11 1.61 5.83 7.29
N LEU A 12 0.84 4.81 6.93
CA LEU A 12 0.09 4.78 5.66
C LEU A 12 -1.03 5.82 5.58
N GLY A 13 -1.62 6.20 6.72
CA GLY A 13 -2.59 7.30 6.76
C GLY A 13 -2.01 8.62 6.24
N LYS A 14 -0.70 8.85 6.39
CA LYS A 14 -0.03 10.07 5.90
C LYS A 14 0.05 10.15 4.37
N VAL A 15 -0.06 9.01 3.69
CA VAL A 15 -0.08 8.93 2.22
C VAL A 15 -1.49 8.65 1.68
N GLY A 16 -2.52 8.84 2.52
CA GLY A 16 -3.91 8.65 2.13
C GLY A 16 -4.30 7.19 1.91
N VAL A 17 -3.68 6.27 2.65
CA VAL A 17 -3.97 4.83 2.59
C VAL A 17 -4.44 4.37 3.96
N ARG A 18 -5.60 3.72 3.98
CA ARG A 18 -6.14 3.04 5.15
C ARG A 18 -5.86 1.54 5.05
N VAL A 19 -5.36 0.95 6.12
CA VAL A 19 -5.21 -0.50 6.21
C VAL A 19 -6.54 -1.12 6.61
N LEU A 20 -6.99 -2.13 5.86
CA LEU A 20 -8.19 -2.90 6.16
C LEU A 20 -7.83 -4.20 6.88
N ASP A 21 -6.76 -4.87 6.46
CA ASP A 21 -6.24 -6.10 7.07
C ASP A 21 -4.71 -6.13 6.89
N GLU A 22 -3.96 -6.05 7.99
CA GLU A 22 -2.49 -6.07 7.96
C GLU A 22 -1.94 -7.46 7.62
N ALA A 23 -2.59 -8.53 8.07
CA ALA A 23 -2.15 -9.91 7.85
C ALA A 23 -2.30 -10.31 6.38
N LYS A 24 -3.37 -9.84 5.73
CA LYS A 24 -3.65 -10.08 4.31
C LYS A 24 -3.17 -8.96 3.40
N LEU A 25 -2.54 -7.91 3.93
CA LEU A 25 -2.07 -6.76 3.17
C LEU A 25 -3.18 -6.13 2.31
N TRP A 26 -4.35 -5.92 2.92
CA TRP A 26 -5.46 -5.22 2.29
C TRP A 26 -5.46 -3.74 2.63
N PHE A 27 -5.61 -2.92 1.61
CA PHE A 27 -5.57 -1.47 1.69
C PHE A 27 -6.77 -0.83 1.02
N ARG A 28 -7.07 0.39 1.45
CA ARG A 28 -8.06 1.28 0.82
C ARG A 28 -7.47 2.66 0.62
N CYS A 29 -7.61 3.19 -0.58
CA CYS A 29 -7.25 4.57 -0.87
C CYS A 29 -8.30 5.49 -0.25
N GLN A 30 -7.86 6.46 0.53
CA GLN A 30 -8.75 7.47 1.11
C GLN A 30 -9.16 8.55 0.10
N ARG A 31 -8.48 8.66 -1.05
CA ARG A 31 -8.83 9.61 -2.13
C ARG A 31 -9.90 9.07 -3.08
N CYS A 32 -9.65 7.91 -3.70
CA CYS A 32 -10.57 7.33 -4.70
C CYS A 32 -11.45 6.21 -4.14
N GLY A 33 -11.23 5.78 -2.90
CA GLY A 33 -11.99 4.69 -2.27
C GLY A 33 -11.62 3.29 -2.74
N ALA A 34 -10.76 3.14 -3.75
CA ALA A 34 -10.34 1.84 -4.29
C ALA A 34 -9.67 0.98 -3.23
N THR A 35 -9.93 -0.32 -3.29
CA THR A 35 -9.35 -1.33 -2.41
C THR A 35 -8.44 -2.26 -3.21
N TRP A 36 -7.31 -2.65 -2.64
CA TRP A 36 -6.40 -3.61 -3.26
C TRP A 36 -5.70 -4.44 -2.20
N CYS A 37 -5.23 -5.61 -2.63
CA CYS A 37 -4.37 -6.49 -1.88
C CYS A 37 -2.96 -6.39 -2.47
N SER A 38 -1.92 -6.33 -1.64
CA SER A 38 -0.56 -6.60 -2.10
C SER A 38 -0.13 -7.96 -1.59
N GLU A 39 -0.11 -8.95 -2.47
CA GLU A 39 0.35 -10.27 -2.08
C GLU A 39 1.81 -10.22 -1.60
N PRO A 40 2.16 -10.93 -0.52
CA PRO A 40 3.54 -11.03 -0.09
C PRO A 40 4.38 -11.70 -1.18
N THR A 41 5.66 -11.34 -1.26
CA THR A 41 6.59 -11.98 -2.21
C THR A 41 6.76 -13.47 -1.87
N PRO A 42 7.31 -14.30 -2.78
CA PRO A 42 7.57 -15.72 -2.51
C PRO A 42 8.44 -15.98 -1.27
N ALA A 43 9.24 -14.99 -0.85
CA ALA A 43 10.05 -15.03 0.36
C ALA A 43 9.28 -14.62 1.64
N GLY A 44 7.96 -14.40 1.56
CA GLY A 44 7.12 -13.96 2.67
C GLY A 44 7.29 -12.47 3.02
N HIS A 45 7.91 -11.68 2.15
CA HIS A 45 8.19 -10.27 2.43
C HIS A 45 7.08 -9.36 1.88
N VAL A 46 6.76 -8.28 2.60
CA VAL A 46 5.87 -7.23 2.07
C VAL A 46 6.54 -6.56 0.87
N PRO A 47 5.89 -6.50 -0.31
CA PRO A 47 6.52 -5.96 -1.50
C PRO A 47 6.87 -4.47 -1.33
N LEU A 48 7.82 -4.00 -2.13
CA LEU A 48 8.11 -2.57 -2.21
C LEU A 48 6.90 -1.87 -2.83
N ASN A 49 6.59 -0.64 -2.39
CA ASN A 49 5.45 0.13 -2.92
C ASN A 49 4.08 -0.57 -2.82
N TYR A 50 3.93 -1.57 -1.94
CA TYR A 50 2.69 -2.31 -1.67
C TYR A 50 1.47 -1.39 -1.37
N TRP A 51 1.75 -0.19 -0.89
CA TRP A 51 0.77 0.83 -0.52
C TRP A 51 0.36 1.74 -1.68
N LYS A 52 0.91 1.57 -2.88
CA LYS A 52 0.52 2.38 -4.04
C LYS A 52 -0.89 2.02 -4.47
N CYS A 53 -1.70 3.07 -4.61
CA CYS A 53 -3.05 2.96 -5.14
C CYS A 53 -2.98 2.57 -6.61
N PRO A 54 -3.75 1.57 -7.07
CA PRO A 54 -3.79 1.19 -8.48
C PRO A 54 -4.27 2.31 -9.40
N ASN A 55 -5.03 3.29 -8.85
CA ASN A 55 -5.46 4.49 -9.57
C ASN A 55 -4.44 5.63 -9.54
N GLY A 56 -3.22 5.42 -9.04
CA GLY A 56 -2.16 6.43 -9.06
C GLY A 56 -2.32 7.59 -8.06
N CYS A 57 -3.32 7.56 -7.18
CA CYS A 57 -3.67 8.70 -6.31
C CYS A 57 -2.56 9.15 -5.34
N ASN A 58 -1.60 8.27 -5.06
CA ASN A 58 -0.50 8.46 -4.11
C ASN A 58 0.86 8.04 -4.72
N CYS A 59 0.97 8.02 -6.05
CA CYS A 59 2.18 7.63 -6.78
C CYS A 59 3.15 8.79 -7.06
N THR A 60 3.07 9.87 -6.30
CA THR A 60 3.90 11.09 -6.45
C THR A 60 5.31 10.93 -5.92
#